data_AF-X8C9Z5-F1
#
_entry.id   AF-X8C9Z5-F1
#
_cell.length_a   1.000
_cell.length_b   1.000
_cell.length_c   1.000
_cell.angle_alpha   90.00
_cell.angle_beta   90.00
_cell.angle_gamma   90.00
#
_symmetry.space_group_name_H-M   'P 1'
#
loop_
_entity.id
_entity.type
_entity.pdbx_description
1 polymer ?
#
loop_
_entity_poly.entity_id
_entity_poly.type
_entity_poly.pdbx_seq_one_letter_code
_entity_poly.pdbx_strand_id
1 'polypeptide(L)'
;MTQTSSDPGDLARRAAAVIAERTGIDEHDVAIVLGSGWSPAVAALGTEAIGKTAVLPQADLPGFRPPTAIGHTGELLSMRIGAHRVLVLVGRIHAYEGHDLCHVVHPVRAACAAGVRAVVLTNAAGGLRPDMAVGEPVLISDHLNLTARSPLVGPQFVDLTDAYSPRLREFARQADPTLTEGVYAGLPGPHYETPRKSGCCARWAPTWSACRRCTRPSRRGPPAPRCSGCRW
;
A
#
# COMPACT_ATOMS: atom_id res chain seq x y z
N MET A 1 27.43 4.16 23.10
CA MET A 1 27.49 3.36 21.87
C MET A 1 26.48 3.93 20.90
N THR A 2 26.93 4.85 20.05
CA THR A 2 26.12 5.54 19.04
C THR A 2 25.76 4.52 17.97
N GLN A 3 24.49 4.13 17.87
CA GLN A 3 24.05 3.33 16.73
C GLN A 3 24.24 4.16 15.47
N THR A 4 25.12 3.71 14.58
CA THR A 4 25.19 4.16 13.20
C THR A 4 23.88 3.78 12.52
N SER A 5 22.87 4.67 12.58
CA SER A 5 21.71 4.54 11.71
C SER A 5 22.23 4.67 10.28
N SER A 6 22.29 3.57 9.53
CA SER A 6 22.68 3.59 8.13
C SER A 6 21.81 4.61 7.38
N ASP A 7 22.43 5.46 6.56
CA ASP A 7 21.72 6.39 5.69
C ASP A 7 20.57 5.66 4.95
N PRO A 8 19.31 6.13 5.06
CA PRO A 8 18.19 5.54 4.34
C PRO A 8 18.42 5.45 2.82
N GLY A 9 19.19 6.39 2.25
CA GLY A 9 19.58 6.35 0.85
C GLY A 9 20.51 5.17 0.52
N ASP A 10 21.57 4.98 1.30
CA ASP A 10 22.46 3.82 1.17
C ASP A 10 21.73 2.49 1.34
N LEU A 11 20.82 2.39 2.31
CA LEU A 11 20.03 1.18 2.52
C LEU A 11 19.14 0.87 1.31
N ALA A 12 18.50 1.89 0.73
CA ALA A 12 17.69 1.75 -0.48
C ALA A 12 18.53 1.31 -1.70
N ARG A 13 19.72 1.90 -1.92
CA ARG A 13 20.64 1.50 -3.00
C ARG A 13 21.09 0.05 -2.88
N ARG A 14 21.42 -0.41 -1.67
CA ARG A 14 21.77 -1.83 -1.43
C ARG A 14 20.60 -2.76 -1.73
N ALA A 15 19.38 -2.38 -1.33
CA ALA A 15 18.19 -3.16 -1.65
C ALA A 15 17.95 -3.24 -3.15
N ALA A 16 18.09 -2.12 -3.87
CA ALA A 16 17.97 -2.07 -5.32
C ALA A 16 19.01 -2.96 -6.03
N ALA A 17 20.27 -2.95 -5.59
CA ALA A 17 21.30 -3.83 -6.13
C ALA A 17 20.96 -5.33 -5.97
N VAL A 18 20.46 -5.73 -4.80
CA VAL A 18 20.01 -7.11 -4.57
C VAL A 18 18.78 -7.45 -5.41
N ILE A 19 17.85 -6.51 -5.59
CA ILE A 19 16.70 -6.70 -6.50
C ILE A 19 17.21 -6.90 -7.93
N ALA A 20 18.14 -6.09 -8.42
CA ALA A 20 18.67 -6.21 -9.77
C ALA A 20 19.35 -7.57 -9.99
N GLU A 21 20.25 -7.96 -9.08
CA GLU A 21 20.93 -9.25 -9.10
C GLU A 21 19.95 -10.42 -9.10
N ARG A 22 18.98 -10.41 -8.18
CA ARG A 22 18.05 -11.52 -7.97
C ARG A 22 16.94 -11.61 -9.03
N THR A 23 16.67 -10.52 -9.74
CA THR A 23 15.67 -10.48 -10.82
C THR A 23 16.30 -10.60 -12.21
N GLY A 24 17.61 -10.38 -12.35
CA GLY A 24 18.29 -10.27 -13.64
C GLY A 24 17.88 -9.03 -14.44
N ILE A 25 17.35 -8.00 -13.76
CA ILE A 25 16.85 -6.77 -14.36
C ILE A 25 17.48 -5.58 -13.67
N ASP A 26 18.29 -4.81 -14.39
CA ASP A 26 19.04 -3.69 -13.82
C ASP A 26 18.14 -2.55 -13.30
N GLU A 27 17.03 -2.29 -13.98
CA GLU A 27 16.10 -1.21 -13.64
C GLU A 27 14.64 -1.63 -13.85
N HIS A 28 13.74 -1.11 -13.01
CA HIS A 28 12.30 -1.26 -13.14
C HIS A 28 11.63 0.08 -13.39
N ASP A 29 10.54 0.09 -14.14
CA ASP A 29 9.90 1.33 -14.60
C ASP A 29 8.80 1.79 -13.62
N VAL A 30 8.07 0.81 -13.07
CA VAL A 30 6.90 1.01 -12.21
C VAL A 30 6.98 0.12 -10.97
N ALA A 31 6.50 0.62 -9.83
CA ALA A 31 6.23 -0.20 -8.65
C ALA A 31 4.74 -0.17 -8.29
N ILE A 32 4.21 -1.31 -7.89
CA ILE A 32 2.85 -1.46 -7.37
C ILE A 32 2.96 -2.00 -5.94
N VAL A 33 2.44 -1.26 -4.97
CA VAL A 33 2.35 -1.71 -3.57
C VAL A 33 0.92 -2.14 -3.30
N LEU A 34 0.74 -3.45 -3.11
CA LEU A 34 -0.56 -4.03 -2.82
C LEU A 34 -0.85 -3.99 -1.32
N GLY A 35 -1.82 -3.17 -0.94
CA GLY A 35 -2.35 -3.13 0.42
C GLY A 35 -3.35 -4.25 0.69
N SER A 36 -3.90 -4.24 1.91
CA SER A 36 -4.85 -5.27 2.34
C SER A 36 -6.06 -5.37 1.40
N GLY A 37 -6.44 -6.59 1.04
CA GLY A 37 -7.54 -6.87 0.11
C GLY A 37 -7.13 -6.92 -1.36
N TRP A 38 -5.94 -6.43 -1.72
CA TRP A 38 -5.48 -6.40 -3.12
C TRP A 38 -4.61 -7.58 -3.52
N SER A 39 -4.18 -8.44 -2.59
CA SER A 39 -3.33 -9.61 -2.90
C SER A 39 -3.89 -10.52 -4.02
N PRO A 40 -5.21 -10.79 -4.12
CA PRO A 40 -5.75 -11.55 -5.25
C PRO A 40 -5.57 -10.89 -6.62
N ALA A 41 -5.39 -9.56 -6.68
CA ALA A 41 -5.17 -8.83 -7.93
C ALA A 41 -3.85 -9.20 -8.62
N VAL A 42 -2.89 -9.80 -7.89
CA VAL A 42 -1.64 -10.33 -8.48
C VAL A 42 -1.94 -11.29 -9.63
N ALA A 43 -2.97 -12.12 -9.52
CA ALA A 43 -3.33 -13.07 -10.58
C ALA A 43 -3.82 -12.34 -11.84
N ALA A 44 -4.58 -11.25 -11.67
CA ALA A 44 -5.09 -10.43 -12.78
C ALA A 44 -3.97 -9.62 -13.47
N LEU A 45 -2.92 -9.23 -12.75
CA LEU A 45 -1.73 -8.61 -13.35
C LEU A 45 -0.95 -9.61 -14.24
N GLY A 46 -1.11 -10.92 -13.99
CA GLY A 46 -0.32 -11.99 -14.60
C GLY A 46 -0.86 -12.57 -15.92
N THR A 47 -2.10 -12.28 -16.33
CA THR A 47 -2.73 -12.92 -17.50
C THR A 47 -2.29 -12.34 -18.84
N GLU A 48 -1.80 -11.09 -18.87
CA GLU A 48 -1.19 -10.46 -20.08
C GLU A 48 0.31 -10.22 -19.93
N ALA A 49 0.87 -10.52 -18.75
CA ALA A 49 2.29 -10.38 -18.47
C ALA A 49 3.08 -11.48 -19.15
N ILE A 50 3.88 -11.12 -20.16
CA ILE A 50 4.92 -12.01 -20.70
C ILE A 50 5.94 -12.25 -19.57
N GLY A 51 5.76 -13.34 -18.82
CA GLY A 51 6.71 -13.88 -17.87
C GLY A 51 6.77 -13.15 -16.52
N LYS A 52 6.39 -13.86 -15.46
CA LYS A 52 6.89 -13.58 -14.11
C LYS A 52 8.39 -13.90 -14.12
N THR A 53 9.24 -12.89 -13.94
CA THR A 53 10.71 -13.06 -14.03
C THR A 53 11.30 -13.54 -12.71
N ALA A 54 10.77 -13.08 -11.57
CA ALA A 54 11.24 -13.52 -10.25
C ALA A 54 10.20 -13.33 -9.15
N VAL A 55 10.34 -14.11 -8.07
CA VAL A 55 9.66 -13.94 -6.78
C VAL A 55 10.71 -13.94 -5.70
N LEU A 56 10.73 -12.87 -4.90
CA LEU A 56 11.69 -12.69 -3.83
C LEU A 56 10.94 -12.52 -2.51
N PRO A 57 11.30 -13.24 -1.44
CA PRO A 57 10.84 -12.91 -0.11
C PRO A 57 11.34 -11.52 0.26
N GLN A 58 10.44 -10.62 0.68
CA GLN A 58 10.84 -9.28 1.14
C GLN A 58 11.79 -9.37 2.34
N ALA A 59 11.67 -10.40 3.18
CA ALA A 59 12.56 -10.64 4.32
C ALA A 59 14.03 -10.84 3.93
N ASP A 60 14.30 -11.29 2.69
CA ASP A 60 15.66 -11.52 2.19
C ASP A 60 16.29 -10.24 1.61
N LEU A 61 15.51 -9.15 1.48
CA LEU A 61 15.97 -7.90 0.89
C LEU A 61 16.51 -6.94 1.97
N PRO A 62 17.67 -6.30 1.74
CA PRO A 62 18.23 -5.35 2.70
C PRO A 62 17.23 -4.28 3.14
N GLY A 63 17.05 -4.10 4.45
CA GLY A 63 16.22 -3.03 5.03
C GLY A 63 14.72 -3.29 5.05
N PHE A 64 14.24 -4.31 4.34
CA PHE A 64 12.84 -4.71 4.40
C PHE A 64 12.53 -5.38 5.74
N ARG A 65 11.31 -5.14 6.23
CA ARG A 65 10.74 -5.82 7.39
C ARG A 65 9.59 -6.70 6.90
N PRO A 66 9.51 -7.96 7.33
CA PRO A 66 8.42 -8.83 6.91
C PRO A 66 7.08 -8.26 7.41
N PRO A 67 6.04 -8.18 6.56
CA PRO A 67 4.73 -7.72 6.99
C PRO A 67 4.07 -8.74 7.92
N THR A 68 3.43 -8.26 8.98
CA THR A 68 2.74 -9.12 9.95
C THR A 68 1.22 -9.15 9.77
N ALA A 69 0.68 -8.23 8.95
CA ALA A 69 -0.76 -8.12 8.70
C ALA A 69 -1.31 -9.30 7.88
N ILE A 70 -2.52 -9.76 8.23
CA ILE A 70 -3.20 -10.87 7.56
C ILE A 70 -3.38 -10.56 6.05
N GLY A 71 -2.97 -11.51 5.20
CA GLY A 71 -3.09 -11.40 3.74
C GLY A 71 -1.88 -10.75 3.05
N HIS A 72 -0.86 -10.35 3.81
CA HIS A 72 0.40 -9.84 3.28
C HIS A 72 1.40 -11.01 3.20
N THR A 73 1.62 -11.57 2.01
CA THR A 73 2.56 -12.69 1.85
C THR A 73 4.03 -12.28 2.02
N GLY A 74 4.31 -10.97 1.92
CA GLY A 74 5.66 -10.45 2.08
C GLY A 74 6.55 -10.81 0.90
N GLU A 75 5.98 -10.84 -0.31
CA GLU A 75 6.69 -11.14 -1.54
C GLU A 75 6.94 -9.86 -2.35
N LEU A 76 8.04 -9.83 -3.08
CA LEU A 76 8.33 -8.87 -4.14
C LEU A 76 8.43 -9.66 -5.45
N LEU A 77 7.59 -9.30 -6.41
CA LEU A 77 7.55 -9.94 -7.72
C LEU A 77 8.16 -8.98 -8.74
N SER A 78 8.98 -9.53 -9.62
CA SER A 78 9.41 -8.85 -10.85
C SER A 78 8.64 -9.45 -12.01
N MET A 79 7.90 -8.62 -12.74
CA MET A 79 7.09 -9.05 -13.88
C MET A 79 7.05 -7.99 -14.97
N ARG A 80 6.62 -8.37 -16.16
CA ARG A 80 6.43 -7.46 -17.28
C ARG A 80 4.95 -7.15 -17.48
N ILE A 81 4.57 -5.88 -17.54
CA ILE A 81 3.20 -5.46 -17.90
C ILE A 81 3.30 -4.56 -19.12
N GLY A 82 2.84 -5.06 -20.27
CA GLY A 82 3.08 -4.42 -21.56
C GLY A 82 4.57 -4.25 -21.85
N ALA A 83 5.00 -3.00 -22.05
CA ALA A 83 6.41 -2.66 -22.29
C ALA A 83 7.21 -2.47 -20.99
N HIS A 84 6.57 -2.45 -19.82
CA HIS A 84 7.18 -2.03 -18.56
C HIS A 84 7.62 -3.21 -17.70
N ARG A 85 8.76 -3.05 -17.04
CA ARG A 85 9.27 -3.90 -15.97
C ARG A 85 8.67 -3.39 -14.66
N VAL A 86 7.90 -4.22 -13.98
CA VAL A 86 7.08 -3.82 -12.84
C VAL A 86 7.49 -4.61 -11.60
N LEU A 87 7.79 -3.88 -10.53
CA LEU A 87 7.92 -4.45 -9.19
C LEU A 87 6.54 -4.48 -8.52
N VAL A 88 6.08 -5.66 -8.11
CA VAL A 88 4.84 -5.81 -7.35
C VAL A 88 5.17 -6.24 -5.93
N LEU A 89 4.90 -5.38 -4.96
CA LEU A 89 5.11 -5.62 -3.55
C LEU A 89 3.81 -6.13 -2.95
N VAL A 90 3.76 -7.42 -2.62
CA VAL A 90 2.58 -8.10 -2.08
C VAL A 90 2.60 -8.01 -0.57
N GLY A 91 1.94 -6.96 -0.08
CA GLY A 91 1.96 -6.61 1.32
C GLY A 91 3.11 -5.68 1.67
N ARG A 92 2.95 -5.09 2.85
CA ARG A 92 3.77 -4.01 3.41
C ARG A 92 3.55 -3.92 4.92
N ILE A 93 4.48 -3.25 5.60
CA ILE A 93 4.37 -2.94 7.02
C ILE A 93 3.68 -1.59 7.26
N HIS A 94 3.19 -1.40 8.48
CA HIS A 94 2.47 -0.22 8.92
C HIS A 94 3.15 0.46 10.11
N ALA A 95 2.86 1.75 10.28
CA ALA A 95 3.32 2.50 11.43
C ALA A 95 2.76 1.97 12.76
N TYR A 96 1.52 1.45 12.78
CA TYR A 96 0.90 0.88 13.98
C TYR A 96 1.55 -0.44 14.44
N GLU A 97 2.39 -1.07 13.59
CA GLU A 97 3.19 -2.25 13.98
C GLU A 97 4.39 -1.87 14.86
N GLY A 98 4.56 -0.58 15.17
CA GLY A 98 5.62 -0.07 16.05
C GLY A 98 6.95 0.19 15.35
N HIS A 99 7.00 0.06 14.02
CA HIS A 99 8.20 0.32 13.24
C HIS A 99 8.47 1.82 13.07
N ASP A 100 9.76 2.16 12.97
CA ASP A 100 10.17 3.49 12.51
C ASP A 100 9.69 3.74 11.06
N LEU A 101 9.37 4.98 10.73
CA LEU A 101 8.86 5.33 9.40
C LEU A 101 9.88 5.05 8.30
N CYS A 102 11.19 5.05 8.60
CA CYS A 102 12.21 4.69 7.63
C CYS A 102 11.97 3.28 7.05
N HIS A 103 11.51 2.33 7.87
CA HIS A 103 11.16 0.99 7.42
C HIS A 103 9.83 0.98 6.66
N VAL A 104 8.85 1.77 7.10
CA VAL A 104 7.53 1.85 6.44
C VAL A 104 7.64 2.34 5.00
N VAL A 105 8.48 3.34 4.75
CA VAL A 105 8.69 3.91 3.41
C VAL A 105 9.84 3.25 2.64
N HIS A 106 10.62 2.38 3.28
CA HIS A 106 11.76 1.70 2.66
C HIS A 106 11.42 0.99 1.35
N PRO A 107 10.30 0.26 1.22
CA PRO A 107 9.99 -0.42 -0.04
C PRO A 107 9.85 0.54 -1.24
N VAL A 108 9.31 1.74 -1.01
CA VAL A 108 9.20 2.78 -2.05
C VAL A 108 10.57 3.38 -2.35
N ARG A 109 11.39 3.67 -1.33
CA ARG A 109 12.76 4.16 -1.53
C ARG A 109 13.62 3.16 -2.31
N ALA A 110 13.53 1.88 -1.97
CA ALA A 110 14.22 0.80 -2.67
C ALA A 110 13.74 0.67 -4.12
N ALA A 111 12.44 0.76 -4.38
CA ALA A 111 11.90 0.77 -5.74
C ALA A 111 12.43 1.96 -6.56
N CYS A 112 12.40 3.18 -6.01
CA CYS A 112 12.96 4.36 -6.69
C CYS A 112 14.47 4.20 -6.96
N ALA A 113 15.22 3.62 -6.02
CA ALA A 113 16.64 3.32 -6.21
C ALA A 113 16.89 2.23 -7.26
N ALA A 114 15.89 1.37 -7.54
CA ALA A 114 15.89 0.39 -8.63
C ALA A 114 15.38 0.97 -9.97
N GLY A 115 15.33 2.30 -10.11
CA GLY A 115 14.97 2.97 -11.37
C GLY A 115 13.49 3.35 -11.51
N VAL A 116 12.63 2.98 -10.54
CA VAL A 116 11.18 3.21 -10.65
C VAL A 116 10.86 4.70 -10.69
N ARG A 117 10.02 5.08 -11.64
CA ARG A 117 9.60 6.47 -11.89
C ARG A 117 8.12 6.71 -11.63
N ALA A 118 7.32 5.65 -11.52
CA ALA A 118 5.91 5.71 -11.17
C ALA A 118 5.58 4.67 -10.10
N VAL A 119 4.86 5.09 -9.05
CA VAL A 119 4.46 4.22 -7.96
C VAL A 119 2.94 4.21 -7.85
N VAL A 120 2.35 3.02 -7.98
CA VAL A 120 0.94 2.75 -7.73
C VAL A 120 0.83 2.22 -6.31
N LEU A 121 0.22 3.00 -5.43
CA LEU A 121 -0.03 2.58 -4.07
C LEU A 121 -1.51 2.20 -3.96
N THR A 122 -1.83 1.00 -3.50
CA THR A 122 -3.23 0.54 -3.31
C THR A 122 -3.55 0.25 -1.85
N ASN A 123 -4.64 0.81 -1.34
CA ASN A 123 -5.12 0.55 0.02
C ASN A 123 -6.55 0.04 -0.02
N ALA A 124 -7.02 -0.39 1.15
CA ALA A 124 -8.44 -0.48 1.40
C ALA A 124 -8.80 0.53 2.50
N ALA A 125 -9.93 1.20 2.32
CA ALA A 125 -10.36 2.33 3.11
C ALA A 125 -11.89 2.36 3.27
N GLY A 126 -12.38 3.06 4.30
CA GLY A 126 -13.81 3.12 4.61
C GLY A 126 -14.49 4.35 4.04
N GLY A 127 -15.20 4.22 2.90
CA GLY A 127 -15.96 5.29 2.25
C GLY A 127 -16.78 6.18 3.19
N LEU A 128 -16.64 7.50 3.02
CA LEU A 128 -17.43 8.51 3.76
C LEU A 128 -18.46 9.23 2.92
N ARG A 129 -18.10 9.52 1.67
CA ARG A 129 -19.02 10.26 0.84
C ARG A 129 -20.22 9.37 0.55
N PRO A 130 -21.45 9.91 0.59
CA PRO A 130 -22.66 9.11 0.41
C PRO A 130 -22.73 8.36 -0.92
N ASP A 131 -21.99 8.82 -1.92
CA ASP A 131 -21.92 8.25 -3.26
C ASP A 131 -20.87 7.13 -3.40
N MET A 132 -20.09 6.83 -2.36
CA MET A 132 -19.12 5.73 -2.36
C MET A 132 -19.74 4.41 -1.91
N ALA A 133 -19.51 3.34 -2.66
CA ALA A 133 -19.97 1.99 -2.35
C ALA A 133 -18.85 1.06 -1.86
N VAL A 134 -19.22 0.02 -1.11
CA VAL A 134 -18.28 -1.05 -0.73
C VAL A 134 -17.82 -1.80 -1.98
N GLY A 135 -16.51 -1.89 -2.17
CA GLY A 135 -15.90 -2.55 -3.34
C GLY A 135 -15.62 -1.61 -4.50
N GLU A 136 -16.02 -0.34 -4.41
CA GLU A 136 -15.72 0.67 -5.41
C GLU A 136 -14.25 1.11 -5.32
N PRO A 137 -13.50 1.08 -6.44
CA PRO A 137 -12.18 1.71 -6.51
C PRO A 137 -12.31 3.23 -6.62
N VAL A 138 -11.51 3.96 -5.83
CA VAL A 138 -11.48 5.42 -5.81
C VAL A 138 -10.04 5.88 -6.01
N LEU A 139 -9.85 6.83 -6.93
CA LEU A 139 -8.57 7.51 -7.14
C LEU A 139 -8.32 8.50 -6.01
N ILE A 140 -7.10 8.52 -5.47
CA ILE A 140 -6.73 9.52 -4.46
C ILE A 140 -6.32 10.80 -5.17
N SER A 141 -7.06 11.88 -4.97
CA SER A 141 -6.74 13.20 -5.52
C SER A 141 -5.78 13.99 -4.62
N ASP A 142 -5.88 13.80 -3.30
CA ASP A 142 -5.03 14.42 -2.30
C ASP A 142 -5.06 13.62 -0.98
N HIS A 143 -4.24 13.97 0.01
CA HIS A 143 -4.31 13.38 1.34
C HIS A 143 -4.28 14.39 2.50
N LEU A 144 -4.83 13.95 3.63
CA LEU A 144 -4.62 14.56 4.93
C LEU A 144 -3.76 13.65 5.79
N ASN A 145 -2.56 14.09 6.14
CA ASN A 145 -1.71 13.38 7.08
C ASN A 145 -2.08 13.74 8.53
N LEU A 146 -2.91 12.91 9.15
CA LEU A 146 -3.33 13.00 10.55
C LEU A 146 -2.52 12.08 11.47
N THR A 147 -1.36 11.60 11.01
CA THR A 147 -0.46 10.76 11.83
C THR A 147 0.38 11.59 12.82
N ALA A 148 0.46 12.91 12.58
CA ALA A 148 1.42 13.82 13.22
C ALA A 148 2.90 13.41 13.06
N ARG A 149 3.22 12.62 12.02
CA ARG A 149 4.57 12.15 11.71
C ARG A 149 4.92 12.45 10.26
N SER A 150 6.22 12.52 9.98
CA SER A 150 6.78 12.62 8.62
C SER A 150 7.89 11.58 8.44
N PRO A 151 7.97 10.92 7.26
CA PRO A 151 9.08 10.02 6.94
C PRO A 151 10.37 10.77 6.53
N LEU A 152 10.29 12.09 6.37
CA LEU A 152 11.42 12.97 6.07
C LEU A 152 12.05 13.47 7.37
N VAL A 153 13.38 13.53 7.40
CA VAL A 153 14.17 13.97 8.56
C VAL A 153 15.18 15.00 8.10
N GLY A 154 15.32 16.09 8.86
CA GLY A 154 16.17 17.22 8.50
C GLY A 154 15.44 18.26 7.65
N PRO A 155 16.17 19.25 7.09
CA PRO A 155 15.62 20.40 6.38
C PRO A 155 15.16 20.03 4.95
N GLN A 156 14.24 19.08 4.84
CA GLN A 156 13.69 18.59 3.57
C GLN A 156 12.34 19.26 3.29
N PHE A 157 12.38 20.38 2.55
CA PHE A 157 11.19 21.14 2.16
C PHE A 157 10.63 20.61 0.83
N VAL A 158 9.88 19.51 0.90
CA VAL A 158 9.26 18.88 -0.27
C VAL A 158 7.88 19.48 -0.50
N ASP A 159 7.64 19.94 -1.73
CA ASP A 159 6.30 20.37 -2.19
C ASP A 159 5.40 19.15 -2.43
N LEU A 160 4.18 19.21 -1.92
CA LEU A 160 3.16 18.16 -2.05
C LEU A 160 1.94 18.61 -2.87
N THR A 161 2.00 19.77 -3.54
CA THR A 161 0.89 20.34 -4.33
C THR A 161 0.26 19.33 -5.29
N ASP A 162 1.10 18.55 -6.00
CA ASP A 162 0.67 17.48 -6.90
C ASP A 162 1.21 16.11 -6.47
N ALA A 163 1.18 15.83 -5.15
CA ALA A 163 1.65 14.54 -4.60
C ALA A 163 1.00 13.33 -5.29
N TYR A 164 -0.24 13.47 -5.75
CA TYR A 164 -0.94 12.49 -6.58
C TYR A 164 -1.05 13.00 -8.02
N SER A 165 -0.11 12.55 -8.86
CA SER A 165 0.05 13.02 -10.25
C SER A 165 -1.29 13.09 -11.03
N PRO A 166 -1.71 14.28 -11.48
CA PRO A 166 -2.88 14.43 -12.35
C PRO A 166 -2.78 13.57 -13.61
N ARG A 167 -1.57 13.42 -14.16
CA ARG A 167 -1.29 12.60 -15.34
C ARG A 167 -1.60 11.12 -15.13
N LEU A 168 -1.22 10.55 -13.98
CA LEU A 168 -1.50 9.14 -13.69
C LEU A 168 -2.99 8.89 -13.42
N ARG A 169 -3.66 9.84 -12.76
CA ARG A 169 -5.12 9.79 -12.56
C ARG A 169 -5.87 9.84 -13.88
N GLU A 170 -5.36 10.61 -14.84
CA GLU A 170 -5.93 10.65 -16.20
C GLU A 170 -5.77 9.32 -16.94
N PHE A 171 -4.59 8.68 -16.86
CA PHE A 171 -4.43 7.34 -17.43
C PHE A 171 -5.36 6.30 -16.79
N ALA A 172 -5.59 6.39 -15.48
CA ALA A 172 -6.56 5.52 -14.82
C ALA A 172 -7.99 5.77 -15.33
N ARG A 173 -8.40 7.03 -15.50
CA ARG A 173 -9.71 7.37 -16.09
C ARG A 173 -9.87 6.96 -17.56
N GLN A 174 -8.78 6.93 -18.32
CA GLN A 174 -8.82 6.40 -19.69
C GLN A 174 -9.09 4.89 -19.69
N ALA A 175 -8.59 4.15 -18.70
CA ALA A 175 -8.86 2.74 -18.52
C ALA A 175 -10.27 2.48 -17.95
N ASP A 176 -10.73 3.32 -17.03
CA ASP A 176 -12.08 3.27 -16.47
C ASP A 176 -12.61 4.70 -16.19
N PRO A 177 -13.46 5.23 -17.08
CA PRO A 177 -14.04 6.57 -16.94
C PRO A 177 -14.99 6.72 -15.75
N THR A 178 -15.38 5.62 -15.10
CA THR A 178 -16.29 5.64 -13.95
C THR A 178 -15.57 5.89 -12.63
N LEU A 179 -14.23 5.85 -12.62
CA LEU A 179 -13.43 6.08 -11.42
C LEU A 179 -13.68 7.47 -10.83
N THR A 180 -14.13 7.47 -9.57
CA THR A 180 -14.28 8.68 -8.78
C THR A 180 -12.96 9.07 -8.11
N GLU A 181 -12.79 10.35 -7.79
CA GLU A 181 -11.65 10.85 -7.03
C GLU A 181 -12.04 11.23 -5.60
N GLY A 182 -11.14 11.08 -4.62
CA GLY A 182 -11.37 11.52 -3.24
C GLY A 182 -10.10 11.87 -2.48
N VAL A 183 -10.26 12.65 -1.41
CA VAL A 183 -9.18 12.99 -0.47
C VAL A 183 -9.03 11.87 0.57
N TYR A 184 -7.82 11.36 0.74
CA TYR A 184 -7.51 10.27 1.67
C TYR A 184 -6.97 10.79 3.00
N ALA A 185 -7.63 10.47 4.12
CA ALA A 185 -7.11 10.82 5.45
C ALA A 185 -6.33 9.65 6.07
N GLY A 186 -5.05 9.85 6.39
CA GLY A 186 -4.23 8.88 7.11
C GLY A 186 -4.11 9.22 8.60
N LEU A 187 -4.64 8.39 9.49
CA LEU A 187 -4.58 8.52 10.96
C LEU A 187 -3.41 7.74 11.61
N PRO A 188 -3.35 7.42 12.92
CA PRO A 188 -2.33 6.51 13.53
C PRO A 188 -2.72 5.01 13.71
N GLY A 189 -3.99 4.67 13.86
CA GLY A 189 -4.44 3.27 13.99
C GLY A 189 -3.95 2.63 15.30
N PRO A 190 -4.08 1.31 15.50
CA PRO A 190 -4.77 0.32 14.65
C PRO A 190 -6.28 0.24 14.92
N HIS A 191 -6.80 1.00 15.89
CA HIS A 191 -8.23 1.04 16.19
C HIS A 191 -9.00 1.74 15.06
N TYR A 192 -10.21 1.24 14.78
CA TYR A 192 -11.16 1.93 13.91
C TYR A 192 -11.73 3.17 14.58
N GLU A 193 -12.20 4.09 13.77
CA GLU A 193 -12.75 5.35 14.22
C GLU A 193 -14.12 5.15 14.86
N THR A 194 -14.44 5.98 15.85
CA THR A 194 -15.75 5.95 16.50
C THR A 194 -16.84 6.60 15.63
N PRO A 195 -18.10 6.15 15.68
CA PRO A 195 -19.19 6.72 14.88
C PRO A 195 -19.57 8.18 15.21
N ARG A 196 -19.20 8.72 16.39
CA ARG A 196 -19.79 9.95 16.95
C ARG A 196 -19.18 11.26 16.40
N LYS A 197 -18.42 11.21 15.31
CA LYS A 197 -17.77 12.38 14.69
C LYS A 197 -17.89 12.40 13.16
N SER A 198 -18.96 11.85 12.61
CA SER A 198 -19.15 11.86 11.15
C SER A 198 -19.26 13.26 10.51
N GLY A 199 -19.38 14.32 11.32
CA GLY A 199 -19.41 15.71 10.84
C GLY A 199 -18.13 16.53 11.02
N CYS A 200 -17.07 16.01 11.64
CA CYS A 200 -15.83 16.80 11.87
C CYS A 200 -14.54 16.04 11.54
N CYS A 201 -14.54 14.70 11.59
CA CYS A 201 -13.51 13.82 11.05
C CYS A 201 -14.12 12.43 11.05
N ALA A 202 -14.62 11.98 9.90
CA ALA A 202 -15.34 10.74 9.81
C ALA A 202 -14.39 9.62 9.30
N ARG A 203 -14.49 8.42 9.87
CA ARG A 203 -14.00 7.09 9.42
C ARG A 203 -12.74 7.01 8.53
N TRP A 204 -11.52 7.20 9.02
CA TRP A 204 -10.33 6.67 8.33
C TRP A 204 -9.21 6.33 9.31
N ALA A 205 -8.50 5.22 9.09
CA ALA A 205 -7.30 4.83 9.82
C ALA A 205 -6.07 5.37 9.06
N PRO A 206 -4.82 5.37 9.58
CA PRO A 206 -3.65 5.56 8.72
C PRO A 206 -3.72 4.64 7.55
N THR A 207 -3.26 5.18 6.44
CA THR A 207 -2.30 4.54 5.57
C THR A 207 -2.34 3.01 5.61
N TRP A 208 -3.21 2.53 4.73
CA TRP A 208 -3.29 1.25 4.03
C TRP A 208 -3.56 -0.06 4.75
N SER A 209 -4.70 -0.22 5.43
CA SER A 209 -5.31 -1.54 5.60
C SER A 209 -6.83 -1.42 5.84
N ALA A 210 -7.61 -2.35 5.26
CA ALA A 210 -9.00 -2.57 5.67
C ALA A 210 -9.11 -3.79 6.57
N CYS A 211 -9.93 -3.66 7.63
CA CYS A 211 -10.68 -4.78 8.16
C CYS A 211 -12.06 -4.80 7.52
N ARG A 212 -12.48 -6.00 7.14
CA ARG A 212 -13.88 -6.32 6.85
C ARG A 212 -14.73 -5.95 8.06
N ARG A 213 -15.80 -5.20 7.83
CA ARG A 213 -16.92 -5.17 8.77
C ARG A 213 -17.64 -6.51 8.66
N CYS A 214 -17.39 -7.42 9.61
CA CYS A 214 -18.38 -8.44 9.93
C CYS A 214 -19.62 -7.71 10.46
N THR A 215 -20.65 -7.58 9.63
CA THR A 215 -21.96 -7.12 10.06
C THR A 215 -22.49 -8.12 11.10
N ARG A 216 -22.67 -7.66 12.34
CA ARG A 216 -23.53 -8.36 13.32
C ARG A 216 -24.92 -8.50 12.69
N PRO A 217 -25.55 -9.69 12.72
CA PRO A 217 -26.94 -9.83 12.29
C PRO A 217 -27.82 -8.93 13.16
N SER A 218 -28.70 -8.16 12.53
CA SER A 218 -29.80 -7.49 13.20
C SER A 218 -30.64 -8.51 13.96
N ARG A 219 -31.06 -8.17 15.18
CA ARG A 219 -31.87 -9.00 16.11
C ARG A 219 -33.30 -9.35 15.63
N ARG A 220 -33.58 -9.37 14.32
CA ARG A 220 -34.90 -9.75 13.79
C ARG A 220 -34.72 -10.53 12.47
N GLY A 221 -34.74 -11.85 12.56
CA GLY A 221 -34.68 -12.78 11.43
C GLY A 221 -34.28 -14.19 11.91
N PRO A 222 -34.81 -15.28 11.32
CA PRO A 222 -34.57 -16.63 11.80
C PRO A 222 -33.09 -17.05 11.59
N PRO A 223 -32.55 -17.96 12.44
CA PRO A 223 -31.12 -18.23 12.49
C PRO A 223 -30.65 -19.04 11.28
N ALA A 224 -29.60 -18.57 10.60
CA ALA A 224 -28.82 -19.35 9.63
C ALA A 224 -27.87 -20.33 10.36
N PRO A 225 -27.52 -21.48 9.75
CA PRO A 225 -26.77 -22.54 10.41
C PRO A 225 -25.33 -22.11 10.77
N ARG A 226 -24.87 -22.53 11.96
CA ARG A 226 -23.57 -22.17 12.53
C ARG A 226 -22.43 -22.96 11.86
N CYS A 227 -21.41 -22.27 11.35
CA CYS A 227 -20.10 -22.85 11.07
C CYS A 227 -19.28 -22.87 12.37
N SER A 228 -18.97 -24.06 12.87
CA SER A 228 -18.14 -24.31 14.05
C SER A 228 -16.65 -24.18 13.70
N GLY A 229 -15.94 -23.26 14.36
CA GLY A 229 -14.47 -23.29 14.35
C GLY A 229 -13.77 -21.94 14.46
N CYS A 230 -13.98 -21.21 15.56
CA CYS A 230 -13.07 -20.15 16.03
C CYS A 230 -13.25 -20.05 17.55
N ARG A 231 -12.29 -20.61 18.31
CA ARG A 231 -12.02 -20.18 19.69
C ARG A 231 -10.88 -19.15 19.61
N TRP A 232 -11.06 -18.11 20.42
CA TRP A 232 -10.35 -16.82 20.48
C TRP A 232 -8.86 -16.85 20.19
#